data_AF-A0A520HRK8-F1
#
_entry.id   AF-A0A520HRK8-F1
#
_cell.length_a   1.000
_cell.length_b   1.000
_cell.length_c   1.000
_cell.angle_alpha   90.00
_cell.angle_beta   90.00
_cell.angle_gamma   90.00
#
_symmetry.space_group_name_H-M   'P 1'
#
loop_
_entity.id
_entity.type
_entity.pdbx_description
1 polymer ?
#
loop_
_entity_poly.entity_id
_entity_poly.type
_entity_poly.pdbx_seq_one_letter_code
_entity_poly.pdbx_strand_id
1 'polypeptide(L)'
;MIVATGLTWGICAASTAGVIARPYRWPEAIWAVLGAAALLVLGLLPLGAAIAAVGKGLDVYLFLIGMMLLSETARVEGLFDWVAAAAVRHARGSRPRLFLLVFAAGVVTTTFLSNDATAVVLTPAVYVAARKARADPLPLLFACALIANAASFVLPISNPANLVLYG
;
A
#
# COMPACT_ATOMS: atom_id res chain seq x y z
N MET A 1 39.73 5.98 -3.06
CA MET A 1 38.57 6.04 -2.13
C MET A 1 37.56 7.12 -2.55
N ILE A 2 37.93 8.40 -2.68
CA ILE A 2 37.00 9.50 -3.02
C ILE A 2 36.23 9.27 -4.34
N VAL A 3 36.92 8.81 -5.40
CA VAL A 3 36.29 8.52 -6.72
C VAL A 3 35.28 7.38 -6.64
N ALA A 4 35.58 6.32 -5.89
CA ALA A 4 34.66 5.19 -5.69
C ALA A 4 33.42 5.63 -4.90
N THR A 5 33.59 6.45 -3.87
CA THR A 5 32.47 7.04 -3.11
C THR A 5 31.59 7.91 -3.99
N GLY A 6 32.18 8.79 -4.81
CA GLY A 6 31.43 9.65 -5.75
C GLY A 6 30.63 8.85 -6.78
N LEU A 7 31.19 7.76 -7.30
CA LEU A 7 30.50 6.89 -8.26
C LEU A 7 29.30 6.16 -7.61
N THR A 8 29.48 5.65 -6.38
CA THR A 8 28.39 5.02 -5.62
C THR A 8 27.25 6.00 -5.38
N TRP A 9 27.54 7.21 -4.92
CA TRP A 9 26.52 8.25 -4.73
C TRP A 9 25.82 8.62 -6.05
N GLY A 10 26.56 8.70 -7.15
CA GLY A 10 26.00 8.96 -8.47
C GLY A 10 25.02 7.87 -8.93
N ILE A 11 25.39 6.60 -8.77
CA ILE A 11 24.52 5.46 -9.13
C ILE A 11 23.28 5.43 -8.23
N CYS A 12 23.43 5.61 -6.92
CA CYS A 12 22.31 5.67 -5.99
C CYS A 12 21.36 6.83 -6.31
N ALA A 13 21.90 8.02 -6.61
CA ALA A 13 21.09 9.19 -6.97
C ALA A 13 20.36 8.98 -8.30
N ALA A 14 21.03 8.43 -9.32
CA ALA A 14 20.42 8.13 -10.61
C ALA A 14 19.33 7.06 -10.51
N SER A 15 19.59 5.98 -9.76
CA SER A 15 18.60 4.93 -9.47
C SER A 15 17.38 5.49 -8.74
N THR A 16 17.61 6.31 -7.71
CA THR A 16 16.53 6.94 -6.93
C THR A 16 15.72 7.91 -7.79
N ALA A 17 16.39 8.72 -8.62
CA ALA A 17 15.72 9.60 -9.57
C ALA A 17 14.90 8.81 -10.60
N GLY A 18 15.40 7.66 -11.08
CA GLY A 18 14.66 6.76 -11.97
C GLY A 18 13.39 6.18 -11.32
N VAL A 19 13.48 5.78 -10.05
CA VAL A 19 12.33 5.31 -9.27
C VAL A 19 11.27 6.41 -9.10
N ILE A 20 11.68 7.65 -8.81
CA ILE A 20 10.76 8.78 -8.56
C ILE A 20 10.16 9.32 -9.86
N ALA A 21 11.00 9.58 -10.86
CA ALA A 21 10.58 10.19 -12.12
C ALA A 21 9.82 9.21 -13.02
N ARG A 22 9.90 7.90 -12.76
CA ARG A 22 9.32 6.80 -13.56
C ARG A 22 9.40 7.07 -15.07
N PRO A 23 10.59 7.35 -15.62
CA PRO A 23 10.71 7.62 -17.04
C PRO A 23 10.23 6.38 -17.81
N TYR A 24 9.43 6.61 -18.85
CA TYR A 24 8.80 5.57 -19.68
C TYR A 24 7.78 4.66 -18.96
N ARG A 25 7.30 5.02 -17.76
CA ARG A 25 6.33 4.24 -16.96
C ARG A 25 6.80 2.81 -16.65
N TRP A 26 8.11 2.58 -16.61
CA TRP A 26 8.67 1.30 -16.22
C TRP A 26 8.44 1.03 -14.72
N PRO A 27 8.28 -0.24 -14.32
CA PRO A 27 8.23 -0.61 -12.91
C PRO A 27 9.45 -0.09 -12.15
N GLU A 28 9.21 0.50 -10.98
CA GLU A 28 10.24 1.04 -10.08
C GLU A 28 11.34 0.02 -9.78
N ALA A 29 10.96 -1.26 -9.68
CA ALA A 29 11.88 -2.37 -9.44
C ALA A 29 13.00 -2.44 -10.48
N ILE A 30 12.74 -2.08 -11.74
CA ILE A 30 13.75 -2.11 -12.80
C ILE A 30 14.88 -1.12 -12.50
N TRP A 31 14.54 0.11 -12.11
CA TRP A 31 15.53 1.15 -11.78
C TRP A 31 16.35 0.77 -10.55
N ALA A 32 15.69 0.26 -9.50
CA ALA A 32 16.37 -0.19 -8.28
C ALA A 32 17.32 -1.37 -8.53
N VAL A 33 16.89 -2.37 -9.31
CA VAL A 33 17.70 -3.55 -9.64
C VAL A 33 18.87 -3.17 -10.57
N LEU A 34 18.65 -2.27 -11.53
CA LEU A 34 19.72 -1.78 -12.40
C LEU A 34 20.79 -1.02 -11.61
N GLY A 35 20.39 -0.17 -10.66
CA GLY A 35 21.31 0.51 -9.74
C GLY A 35 22.13 -0.47 -8.90
N ALA A 36 21.47 -1.46 -8.30
CA ALA A 36 22.15 -2.51 -7.53
C ALA A 36 23.11 -3.35 -8.39
N ALA A 37 22.69 -3.73 -9.60
CA ALA A 37 23.53 -4.48 -10.54
C ALA A 37 24.75 -3.67 -10.97
N ALA A 38 24.60 -2.37 -11.24
CA ALA A 38 25.72 -1.49 -11.57
C ALA A 38 26.74 -1.42 -10.43
N LEU A 39 26.29 -1.32 -9.17
CA LEU A 39 27.17 -1.32 -8.00
C LEU A 39 27.95 -2.64 -7.85
N LEU A 40 27.33 -3.77 -8.15
CA LEU A 40 27.97 -5.10 -8.11
C LEU A 40 28.98 -5.27 -9.24
N VAL A 41 28.61 -4.94 -10.48
CA VAL A 41 29.47 -5.10 -11.68
C VAL A 41 30.69 -4.19 -11.59
N LEU A 42 30.55 -3.00 -11.03
CA LEU A 42 31.66 -2.06 -10.82
C LEU A 42 32.51 -2.39 -9.59
N GLY A 43 32.18 -3.46 -8.85
CA GLY A 43 32.91 -3.87 -7.64
C GLY A 43 32.81 -2.86 -6.48
N LEU A 44 31.84 -1.94 -6.54
CA LEU A 44 31.61 -0.90 -5.53
C LEU A 44 30.86 -1.45 -4.31
N LEU A 45 30.17 -2.58 -4.47
CA LEU A 45 29.46 -3.28 -3.41
C LEU A 45 29.89 -4.77 -3.40
N PRO A 46 30.40 -5.31 -2.28
CA PRO A 46 30.70 -6.73 -2.19
C PRO A 46 29.42 -7.57 -2.16
N LEU A 47 29.43 -8.71 -2.87
CA LEU A 47 28.27 -9.59 -3.02
C LEU A 47 27.71 -10.06 -1.67
N GLY A 48 28.58 -10.33 -0.68
CA GLY A 48 28.15 -10.72 0.67
C GLY A 48 27.32 -9.63 1.37
N ALA A 49 27.66 -8.35 1.17
CA ALA A 49 26.88 -7.25 1.73
C ALA A 49 25.53 -7.09 1.01
N ALA A 50 25.48 -7.32 -0.30
CA ALA A 50 24.23 -7.31 -1.06
C ALA A 50 23.28 -8.43 -0.62
N ILE A 51 23.79 -9.67 -0.46
CA ILE A 51 23.00 -10.80 0.02
C ILE A 51 22.52 -10.55 1.46
N ALA A 52 23.38 -10.03 2.34
CA ALA A 52 22.98 -9.67 3.70
C ALA A 52 21.90 -8.58 3.72
N ALA A 53 21.95 -7.60 2.81
CA ALA A 53 20.93 -6.57 2.68
C ALA A 53 19.57 -7.14 2.24
N VAL A 54 19.57 -8.07 1.27
CA VAL A 54 18.34 -8.80 0.88
C VAL A 54 17.82 -9.65 2.04
N GLY A 55 18.71 -10.30 2.80
CA GLY A 55 18.37 -11.09 3.96
C GLY A 55 17.69 -10.29 5.07
N LYS A 56 18.11 -9.04 5.31
CA LYS A 56 17.41 -8.12 6.24
C LYS A 56 16.00 -7.76 5.79
N GLY A 57 15.75 -7.78 4.48
CA GLY A 57 14.43 -7.52 3.92
C GLY A 57 13.45 -8.68 4.04
N LEU A 58 13.90 -9.91 4.37
CA LEU A 58 13.06 -11.11 4.43
C LEU A 58 11.86 -10.95 5.35
N ASP A 59 12.04 -10.33 6.53
CA ASP A 59 10.95 -10.13 7.49
C ASP A 59 9.84 -9.26 6.88
N VAL A 60 10.22 -8.19 6.19
CA VAL A 60 9.29 -7.31 5.47
C VAL A 60 8.64 -8.07 4.31
N TYR A 61 9.40 -8.83 3.52
CA TYR A 61 8.86 -9.60 2.39
C TYR A 61 7.83 -10.64 2.85
N LEU A 62 8.15 -11.43 3.88
CA LEU A 62 7.26 -12.44 4.44
C LEU A 62 6.01 -11.80 5.03
N PHE A 63 6.16 -10.68 5.73
CA PHE A 63 5.05 -9.92 6.27
C PHE A 63 4.11 -9.41 5.16
N LEU A 64 4.65 -8.80 4.11
CA LEU A 64 3.87 -8.31 2.98
C LEU A 64 3.14 -9.43 2.25
N ILE A 65 3.82 -10.55 1.99
CA ILE A 65 3.22 -11.74 1.39
C ILE A 65 2.08 -12.26 2.27
N GLY A 66 2.32 -12.39 3.57
CA GLY A 66 1.31 -12.86 4.53
C GLY A 66 0.05 -11.99 4.55
N MET A 67 0.22 -10.66 4.59
CA MET A 67 -0.92 -9.74 4.55
C MET A 67 -1.66 -9.77 3.22
N MET A 68 -0.95 -9.81 2.09
CA MET A 68 -1.58 -9.90 0.77
C MET A 68 -2.38 -11.20 0.64
N LEU A 69 -1.82 -12.32 1.11
CA LEU A 69 -2.50 -13.61 1.10
C LEU A 69 -3.74 -13.61 2.01
N LEU A 70 -3.65 -13.01 3.20
CA LEU A 70 -4.78 -12.88 4.12
C LEU A 70 -5.89 -12.01 3.52
N SER A 71 -5.53 -10.86 2.95
CA SER A 71 -6.46 -9.94 2.27
C SER A 71 -7.15 -10.60 1.08
N GLU A 72 -6.39 -11.32 0.25
CA GLU A 72 -6.93 -12.06 -0.89
C GLU A 72 -7.88 -13.17 -0.45
N THR A 73 -7.50 -13.94 0.58
CA THR A 73 -8.35 -15.01 1.11
C THR A 73 -9.66 -14.43 1.66
N ALA A 74 -9.59 -13.34 2.43
CA ALA A 74 -10.77 -12.64 2.93
C ALA A 74 -11.66 -12.11 1.80
N ARG A 75 -11.06 -11.67 0.69
CA ARG A 75 -11.79 -11.24 -0.52
C ARG A 75 -12.50 -12.41 -1.19
N VAL A 76 -11.82 -13.53 -1.39
CA VAL A 76 -12.37 -14.73 -2.03
C VAL A 76 -13.50 -15.35 -1.21
N GLU A 77 -13.37 -15.36 0.12
CA GLU A 77 -14.41 -15.81 1.06
C GLU A 77 -15.59 -14.81 1.18
N GLY A 78 -15.52 -13.65 0.51
CA GLY A 78 -16.60 -12.66 0.51
C GLY A 78 -16.79 -11.95 1.85
N LEU A 79 -15.79 -11.96 2.74
CA LEU A 79 -15.84 -11.28 4.04
C LEU A 79 -16.19 -9.80 3.85
N PHE A 80 -15.56 -9.16 2.88
CA PHE A 80 -15.74 -7.75 2.56
C PHE A 80 -17.16 -7.43 2.05
N ASP A 81 -17.72 -8.32 1.23
CA ASP A 81 -19.10 -8.19 0.74
C ASP A 81 -20.12 -8.41 1.88
N TRP A 82 -19.84 -9.36 2.77
CA TRP A 82 -20.66 -9.59 3.95
C TRP A 82 -20.66 -8.38 4.90
N VAL A 83 -19.49 -7.78 5.14
CA VAL A 83 -19.34 -6.56 5.95
C VAL A 83 -20.11 -5.39 5.30
N ALA A 84 -19.97 -5.20 4.00
CA ALA A 84 -20.70 -4.16 3.27
C ALA A 84 -22.22 -4.38 3.36
N ALA A 85 -22.69 -5.62 3.17
CA ALA A 85 -24.11 -5.96 3.30
C ALA A 85 -24.61 -5.77 4.74
N ALA A 86 -23.82 -6.12 5.75
CA ALA A 86 -24.15 -5.90 7.16
C ALA A 86 -24.28 -4.41 7.48
N ALA A 87 -23.40 -3.57 6.94
CA ALA A 87 -23.48 -2.12 7.08
C ALA A 87 -24.74 -1.55 6.42
N VAL A 88 -25.10 -2.04 5.21
CA VAL A 88 -26.34 -1.64 4.51
C VAL A 88 -27.59 -2.00 5.33
N ARG A 89 -27.65 -3.19 5.92
CA ARG A 89 -28.77 -3.62 6.78
C ARG A 89 -28.88 -2.75 8.04
N HIS A 90 -27.76 -2.45 8.69
CA HIS A 90 -27.73 -1.64 9.92
C HIS A 90 -27.97 -0.15 9.68
N ALA A 91 -27.71 0.36 8.48
CA ALA A 91 -27.96 1.74 8.13
C ALA A 91 -29.47 2.12 8.16
N ARG A 92 -30.38 1.14 8.04
CA ARG A 92 -31.84 1.33 8.08
C ARG A 92 -32.32 2.50 7.19
N GLY A 93 -31.73 2.64 6.00
CA GLY A 93 -32.07 3.69 5.03
C GLY A 93 -31.45 5.08 5.28
N SER A 94 -30.73 5.29 6.38
CA SER A 94 -30.07 6.57 6.70
C SER A 94 -28.69 6.68 6.03
N ARG A 95 -28.53 7.72 5.19
CA ARG A 95 -27.29 8.04 4.43
C ARG A 95 -26.06 8.24 5.33
N PRO A 96 -26.08 9.11 6.36
CA PRO A 96 -24.90 9.32 7.21
C PRO A 96 -24.55 8.08 8.04
N ARG A 97 -25.53 7.28 8.46
CA ARG A 97 -25.26 6.02 9.18
C ARG A 97 -24.62 4.97 8.28
N LEU A 98 -25.06 4.83 7.03
CA LEU A 98 -24.43 3.91 6.08
C LEU A 98 -22.97 4.29 5.87
N PHE A 99 -22.72 5.57 5.61
CA PHE A 99 -21.37 6.08 5.41
C PHE A 99 -20.50 5.80 6.64
N LEU A 100 -20.99 6.12 7.84
CA LEU A 100 -20.22 5.96 9.08
C LEU A 100 -19.95 4.49 9.43
N LEU A 101 -20.90 3.57 9.17
CA LEU A 101 -20.73 2.13 9.39
C LEU A 101 -19.72 1.51 8.43
N VAL A 102 -19.81 1.86 7.15
CA VAL A 102 -18.86 1.43 6.12
C VAL A 102 -17.48 2.00 6.39
N PHE A 103 -17.43 3.27 6.79
CA PHE A 103 -16.18 3.94 7.12
C PHE A 103 -15.53 3.30 8.35
N ALA A 104 -16.28 3.03 9.40
CA ALA A 104 -15.79 2.32 10.58
C ALA A 104 -15.31 0.90 10.23
N ALA A 105 -16.06 0.17 9.40
CA ALA A 105 -15.65 -1.14 8.91
C ALA A 105 -14.38 -1.07 8.05
N GLY A 106 -14.26 -0.04 7.21
CA GLY A 106 -13.08 0.28 6.43
C GLY A 106 -11.88 0.51 7.31
N VAL A 107 -11.98 1.40 8.31
CA VAL A 107 -10.92 1.69 9.28
C VAL A 107 -10.49 0.42 10.03
N VAL A 108 -11.43 -0.38 10.53
CA VAL A 108 -11.11 -1.67 11.19
C VAL A 108 -10.37 -2.58 10.21
N THR A 109 -10.85 -2.70 8.98
CA THR A 109 -10.20 -3.53 7.95
C THR A 109 -8.80 -3.01 7.58
N THR A 110 -8.61 -1.70 7.42
CA THR A 110 -7.30 -1.07 7.14
C THR A 110 -6.32 -1.36 8.25
N THR A 111 -6.78 -1.23 9.49
CA THR A 111 -6.00 -1.42 10.71
C THR A 111 -5.43 -2.85 10.80
N PHE A 112 -6.16 -3.86 10.30
CA PHE A 112 -5.76 -5.26 10.42
C PHE A 112 -5.23 -5.92 9.13
N LEU A 113 -5.69 -5.50 7.95
CA LEU A 113 -5.53 -6.28 6.70
C LEU A 113 -4.81 -5.56 5.54
N SER A 114 -4.52 -4.26 5.64
CA SER A 114 -3.92 -3.38 4.60
C SER A 114 -4.91 -2.45 3.88
N ASN A 115 -4.38 -1.34 3.36
CA ASN A 115 -5.10 -0.31 2.61
C ASN A 115 -5.75 -0.85 1.32
N ASP A 116 -5.14 -1.84 0.66
CA ASP A 116 -5.70 -2.46 -0.56
C ASP A 116 -7.04 -3.18 -0.28
N ALA A 117 -7.14 -3.86 0.86
CA ALA A 117 -8.39 -4.50 1.32
C ALA A 117 -9.50 -3.44 1.54
N THR A 118 -9.10 -2.29 2.06
CA THR A 118 -10.02 -1.20 2.37
C THR A 118 -10.59 -0.60 1.10
N ALA A 119 -9.76 -0.40 0.07
CA ALA A 119 -10.23 0.10 -1.22
C ALA A 119 -11.34 -0.81 -1.80
N VAL A 120 -11.20 -2.14 -1.69
CA VAL A 120 -12.20 -3.12 -2.16
C VAL A 120 -13.52 -2.99 -1.39
N VAL A 121 -13.49 -2.81 -0.07
CA VAL A 121 -14.69 -2.66 0.77
C VAL A 121 -15.36 -1.29 0.58
N LEU A 122 -14.56 -0.21 0.55
CA LEU A 122 -15.05 1.17 0.53
C LEU A 122 -15.70 1.52 -0.82
N THR A 123 -15.14 1.03 -1.93
CA THR A 123 -15.59 1.37 -3.29
C THR A 123 -17.08 1.09 -3.53
N PRO A 124 -17.60 -0.14 -3.35
CA PRO A 124 -19.02 -0.42 -3.58
C PRO A 124 -19.91 0.32 -2.59
N ALA A 125 -19.47 0.47 -1.35
CA ALA A 125 -20.26 1.04 -0.29
C ALA A 125 -20.44 2.57 -0.42
N VAL A 126 -19.37 3.30 -0.76
CA VAL A 126 -19.43 4.73 -1.08
C VAL A 126 -20.17 4.96 -2.40
N TYR A 127 -20.01 4.08 -3.39
CA TYR A 127 -20.78 4.14 -4.64
C TYR A 127 -22.30 4.04 -4.39
N VAL A 128 -22.74 3.10 -3.56
CA VAL A 128 -24.16 2.96 -3.17
C VAL A 128 -24.66 4.19 -2.39
N ALA A 129 -23.83 4.71 -1.47
CA ALA A 129 -24.15 5.93 -0.72
C ALA A 129 -24.32 7.14 -1.64
N ALA A 130 -23.42 7.33 -2.60
CA ALA A 130 -23.45 8.42 -3.57
C ALA A 130 -24.65 8.34 -4.53
N ARG A 131 -24.91 7.15 -5.10
CA ARG A 131 -26.07 6.90 -5.98
C ARG A 131 -27.39 7.22 -5.30
N LYS A 132 -27.58 6.85 -4.02
CA LYS A 132 -28.80 7.17 -3.26
C LYS A 132 -28.87 8.61 -2.77
N ALA A 133 -27.73 9.31 -2.69
CA ALA A 133 -27.66 10.72 -2.36
C ALA A 133 -27.88 11.65 -3.58
N ARG A 134 -27.91 11.10 -4.81
CA ARG A 134 -27.81 11.87 -6.08
C ARG A 134 -26.61 12.84 -6.07
N ALA A 135 -25.57 12.50 -5.33
CA ALA A 135 -24.33 13.24 -5.27
C ALA A 135 -23.30 12.55 -6.16
N ASP A 136 -22.34 13.31 -6.66
CA ASP A 136 -21.23 12.75 -7.41
C ASP A 136 -20.42 11.80 -6.49
N PRO A 137 -20.20 10.53 -6.86
CA PRO A 137 -19.46 9.58 -6.03
C PRO A 137 -17.99 9.95 -5.83
N LEU A 138 -17.40 10.65 -6.79
CA LEU A 138 -15.96 10.91 -6.85
C LEU A 138 -15.44 11.69 -5.63
N PRO A 139 -15.99 12.87 -5.26
CA PRO A 139 -15.50 13.63 -4.11
C PRO A 139 -15.65 12.87 -2.78
N LEU A 140 -16.73 12.10 -2.64
CA LEU A 140 -16.99 11.32 -1.43
C LEU A 140 -16.02 10.14 -1.31
N LEU A 141 -15.72 9.47 -2.43
CA LEU A 141 -14.68 8.43 -2.51
C LEU A 141 -13.31 9.01 -2.16
N PHE A 142 -12.96 10.18 -2.69
CA PHE A 142 -11.70 10.85 -2.40
C PHE A 142 -11.54 11.19 -0.92
N ALA A 143 -12.56 11.80 -0.31
CA ALA A 143 -12.53 12.11 1.13
C ALA A 143 -12.38 10.83 1.97
N CYS A 144 -13.13 9.78 1.64
CA CYS A 144 -13.06 8.49 2.31
C CYS A 144 -11.66 7.85 2.18
N ALA A 145 -11.09 7.86 0.97
CA ALA A 145 -9.75 7.34 0.70
C ALA A 145 -8.67 8.14 1.44
N LEU A 146 -8.80 9.47 1.53
CA LEU A 146 -7.87 10.32 2.27
C LEU A 146 -7.89 10.01 3.77
N ILE A 147 -9.08 9.87 4.36
CA ILE A 147 -9.19 9.56 5.79
C ILE A 147 -8.78 8.11 6.08
N ALA A 148 -9.10 7.15 5.20
CA ALA A 148 -8.63 5.78 5.33
C ALA A 148 -7.10 5.69 5.26
N ASN A 149 -6.47 6.43 4.35
CA ASN A 149 -5.02 6.54 4.25
C ASN A 149 -4.43 7.19 5.51
N ALA A 150 -5.05 8.28 6.01
CA ALA A 150 -4.66 8.88 7.28
C ALA A 150 -4.76 7.91 8.48
N ALA A 151 -5.83 7.10 8.52
CA ALA A 151 -6.02 6.07 9.55
C ALA A 151 -4.99 4.93 9.44
N SER A 152 -4.49 4.63 8.24
CA SER A 152 -3.47 3.59 8.03
C SER A 152 -2.14 3.91 8.73
N PHE A 153 -1.82 5.19 8.97
CA PHE A 153 -0.62 5.59 9.71
C PHE A 153 -0.65 5.22 11.21
N VAL A 154 -1.81 4.83 11.75
CA VAL A 154 -1.96 4.49 13.18
C VAL A 154 -1.24 3.18 13.53
N LEU A 155 -1.13 2.24 12.60
CA LEU A 155 -0.43 0.97 12.82
C LEU A 155 0.64 0.71 11.74
N PRO A 156 1.84 0.23 12.12
CA PRO A 156 2.91 -0.19 11.19
C PRO A 156 2.44 -1.24 10.17
N ILE A 157 1.46 -2.05 10.57
CA ILE A 157 0.93 -3.19 9.83
C ILE A 157 0.10 -2.73 8.61
N SER A 158 -0.51 -1.55 8.64
CA SER A 158 -1.56 -1.16 7.68
C SER A 158 -1.08 -0.80 6.28
N ASN A 159 0.22 -0.55 6.09
CA ASN A 159 0.78 -0.12 4.81
C ASN A 159 2.24 -0.60 4.65
N PRO A 160 2.59 -1.23 3.51
CA PRO A 160 3.98 -1.59 3.20
C PRO A 160 4.99 -0.47 3.42
N ALA A 161 4.63 0.77 3.10
CA ALA A 161 5.48 1.95 3.29
C ALA A 161 5.76 2.22 4.78
N ASN A 162 4.82 1.88 5.67
CA ASN A 162 4.98 2.09 7.11
C ASN A 162 5.95 1.05 7.71
N LEU A 163 5.96 -0.19 7.21
CA LEU A 163 6.95 -1.19 7.62
C LEU A 163 8.38 -0.80 7.27
N VAL A 164 8.60 -0.19 6.10
CA VAL A 164 9.93 0.29 5.70
C VAL A 164 10.42 1.44 6.59
N LEU A 165 9.50 2.18 7.22
CA LEU A 165 9.85 3.28 8.12
C LEU A 165 10.11 2.82 9.56
N TYR A 166 9.39 1.78 10.02
CA TYR A 166 9.45 1.27 11.40
C TYR A 166 10.37 0.05 11.58
N GLY A 167 10.76 -0.65 10.51
CA GLY A 167 11.71 -1.77 10.52
C GLY A 167 13.07 -1.37 9.97
#